data_AF-A0AAE3WH42-F1
#
_entry.id   AF-A0AAE3WH42-F1
#
_cell.length_a   1.000
_cell.length_b   1.000
_cell.length_c   1.000
_cell.angle_alpha   90.00
_cell.angle_beta   90.00
_cell.angle_gamma   90.00
#
_symmetry.space_group_name_H-M   'P 1'
#
loop_
_entity.id
_entity.type
_entity.pdbx_description
1 polymer ?
#
loop_
_entity_poly.entity_id
_entity_poly.type
_entity_poly.pdbx_seq_one_letter_code
_entity_poly.pdbx_strand_id
1 'polypeptide(L)'
;MAVKVKRGIAGLATVFVLLAGATTAQDAETLKRQRAAYEAVQAKSVLDLQPFRDTVSATDAVTGLHVTLVSLNPATDAWFLLQLRDNAEAEARSFHLENPDPAAQNVVLTSSNPPALSITTAAGETTCTPWANSAEALNQARKSGLAYAPICDGRLFLRNRVTGAKTNIEATTDFLRDHVWGGESIVRFVKKNFFKDSELETSETVGTGGQSGAQTGPAPMKGRVPPQEQPVISTLLDVALEGTDPTRMTIGQWYPVAGLEGVFASAFQPRAISPEVFEIPGANRLDNIESNATGYMIAFDLALYDFGYAVGTDHPALGWSGRPPRSIRPRGLPGPDGIDTANPLVTLGMVNPVIASRAVATFAGGFKRHHGAFKFGDMATFNLGHHYGFIEKGVILSKLQPSLSTLFGLTDGTVVMKTWEQADNALLPQIEFARQNGVPLVVTNPETGQPVPGDRVTQWGGGNWSGSAKAELRTLRAGACMAASGDRNYLIYGYFSTATPSAMARTFQAYGCSYAMLLDMNAIELTYLALYVPRGGSIHVAHMVPGMALIEKKTRGGTIIPRFIGFADNRDLFYVTRKGKTP
;
A
#
# COMPACT_ATOMS: atom_id res chain seq x y z
N MET A 1 10.79 26.13 -61.23
CA MET A 1 9.51 25.40 -61.28
C MET A 1 9.50 24.36 -60.18
N ALA A 2 8.69 24.58 -59.15
CA ALA A 2 8.61 23.74 -57.97
C ALA A 2 7.67 22.56 -58.23
N VAL A 3 8.12 21.33 -57.96
CA VAL A 3 7.27 20.14 -57.91
C VAL A 3 7.29 19.62 -56.47
N LYS A 4 6.13 19.72 -55.82
CA LYS A 4 5.84 19.18 -54.49
C LYS A 4 5.89 17.66 -54.52
N VAL A 5 6.70 17.05 -53.66
CA VAL A 5 6.61 15.63 -53.33
C VAL A 5 5.94 15.50 -51.96
N LYS A 6 4.68 15.04 -51.96
CA LYS A 6 3.98 14.56 -50.76
C LYS A 6 4.51 13.16 -50.43
N ARG A 7 5.11 12.98 -49.25
CA ARG A 7 5.33 11.64 -48.67
C ARG A 7 4.13 11.29 -47.80
N GLY A 8 3.39 10.27 -48.22
CA GLY A 8 2.37 9.62 -47.40
C GLY A 8 3.04 8.68 -46.40
N ILE A 9 2.66 8.82 -45.12
CA ILE A 9 2.99 7.88 -44.06
C ILE A 9 1.89 6.81 -44.09
N ALA A 10 2.25 5.60 -44.50
CA ALA A 10 1.41 4.42 -44.36
C ALA A 10 1.46 3.98 -42.89
N GLY A 11 0.33 4.10 -42.19
CA GLY A 11 0.17 3.58 -40.84
C GLY A 11 0.09 2.05 -40.87
N LEU A 12 1.00 1.38 -40.17
CA LEU A 12 0.79 0.00 -39.73
C LEU A 12 -0.23 0.03 -38.58
N ALA A 13 -1.46 -0.38 -38.86
CA ALA A 13 -2.43 -0.73 -37.83
C ALA A 13 -2.12 -2.16 -37.36
N THR A 14 -1.41 -2.28 -36.25
CA THR A 14 -1.23 -3.56 -35.56
C THR A 14 -2.56 -3.93 -34.90
N VAL A 15 -3.23 -4.94 -35.43
CA VAL A 15 -4.45 -5.51 -34.84
C VAL A 15 -4.03 -6.33 -33.61
N PHE A 16 -4.26 -5.77 -32.42
CA PHE A 16 -4.27 -6.54 -31.19
C PHE A 16 -5.52 -7.41 -31.16
N VAL A 17 -5.35 -8.73 -31.32
CA VAL A 17 -6.39 -9.69 -30.99
C VAL A 17 -6.41 -9.84 -29.47
N LEU A 18 -7.32 -9.13 -28.81
CA LEU A 18 -7.67 -9.34 -27.41
C LEU A 18 -8.38 -10.69 -27.29
N LEU A 19 -7.73 -11.69 -26.71
CA LEU A 19 -8.40 -12.85 -26.13
C LEU A 19 -9.05 -12.40 -24.81
N ALA A 20 -10.21 -11.76 -24.92
CA ALA A 20 -11.06 -11.44 -23.79
C ALA A 20 -11.73 -12.72 -23.30
N GLY A 21 -11.35 -13.20 -22.11
CA GLY A 21 -12.24 -14.04 -21.31
C GLY A 21 -13.49 -13.22 -21.03
N ALA A 22 -14.65 -13.71 -21.47
CA ALA A 22 -15.91 -13.01 -21.33
C ALA A 22 -16.34 -12.98 -19.85
N THR A 23 -15.88 -11.97 -19.11
CA THR A 23 -16.69 -11.39 -18.05
C THR A 23 -17.89 -10.76 -18.74
N THR A 24 -19.11 -11.21 -18.41
CA THR A 24 -20.30 -10.52 -18.89
C THR A 24 -20.24 -9.10 -18.36
N ALA A 25 -19.97 -8.13 -19.23
CA ALA A 25 -19.98 -6.73 -18.87
C ALA A 25 -21.31 -6.43 -18.18
N GLN A 26 -21.22 -5.88 -16.96
CA GLN A 26 -22.37 -5.48 -16.16
C GLN A 26 -23.36 -4.67 -17.02
N ASP A 27 -24.66 -4.94 -16.87
CA ASP A 27 -25.64 -4.20 -17.65
C ASP A 27 -25.56 -2.70 -17.36
N ALA A 28 -25.72 -1.87 -18.41
CA ALA A 28 -25.45 -0.44 -18.33
C ALA A 28 -26.34 0.28 -17.30
N GLU A 29 -27.56 -0.21 -17.07
CA GLU A 29 -28.49 0.38 -16.10
C GLU A 29 -28.09 0.06 -14.66
N THR A 30 -27.66 -1.18 -14.39
CA THR A 30 -27.09 -1.55 -13.10
C THR A 30 -25.83 -0.74 -12.82
N LEU A 31 -24.89 -0.64 -13.77
CA LEU A 31 -23.69 0.17 -13.59
C LEU A 31 -24.04 1.63 -13.26
N LYS A 32 -24.98 2.23 -13.99
CA LYS A 32 -25.46 3.59 -13.75
C LYS A 32 -26.06 3.75 -12.34
N ARG A 33 -26.92 2.82 -11.92
CA ARG A 33 -27.51 2.81 -10.57
C ARG A 33 -26.46 2.67 -9.47
N GLN A 34 -25.51 1.75 -9.64
CA GLN A 34 -24.45 1.52 -8.66
C GLN A 34 -23.48 2.71 -8.60
N ARG A 35 -23.18 3.34 -9.74
CA ARG A 35 -22.41 4.59 -9.83
C ARG A 35 -23.11 5.73 -9.07
N ALA A 36 -24.42 5.88 -9.24
CA ALA A 36 -25.19 6.88 -8.50
C ALA A 36 -25.14 6.64 -6.98
N ALA A 37 -25.23 5.38 -6.53
CA ALA A 37 -25.07 5.03 -5.12
C ALA A 37 -23.64 5.34 -4.60
N TYR A 38 -22.62 5.03 -5.41
CA TYR A 38 -21.24 5.38 -5.13
C TYR A 38 -21.06 6.89 -4.97
N GLU A 39 -21.63 7.71 -5.86
CA GLU A 39 -21.45 9.17 -5.88
C GLU A 39 -22.28 9.90 -4.81
N ALA A 40 -23.42 9.36 -4.39
CA ALA A 40 -24.32 10.00 -3.44
C ALA A 40 -23.64 10.41 -2.12
N VAL A 41 -23.99 11.58 -1.58
CA VAL A 41 -23.51 12.07 -0.27
C VAL A 41 -24.57 11.73 0.78
N GLN A 42 -24.60 10.46 1.18
CA GLN A 42 -25.55 9.93 2.15
C GLN A 42 -24.94 8.76 2.94
N ALA A 43 -25.60 8.31 4.00
CA ALA A 43 -25.22 7.09 4.70
C ALA A 43 -25.29 5.88 3.75
N LYS A 44 -24.30 5.00 3.81
CA LYS A 44 -24.10 3.89 2.89
C LYS A 44 -23.77 2.60 3.63
N SER A 45 -23.96 1.49 2.94
CA SER A 45 -23.25 0.25 3.22
C SER A 45 -21.93 0.21 2.45
N VAL A 46 -21.03 -0.70 2.82
CA VAL A 46 -19.79 -0.94 2.05
C VAL A 46 -20.07 -1.39 0.61
N LEU A 47 -21.23 -2.02 0.35
CA LEU A 47 -21.64 -2.43 -1.00
C LEU A 47 -22.00 -1.23 -1.89
N ASP A 48 -22.54 -0.15 -1.32
CA ASP A 48 -22.84 1.08 -2.06
C ASP A 48 -21.56 1.80 -2.51
N LEU A 49 -20.41 1.47 -1.92
CA LEU A 49 -19.10 1.94 -2.39
C LEU A 49 -18.50 1.11 -3.53
N GLN A 50 -19.13 0.00 -3.94
CA GLN A 50 -18.62 -0.87 -5.01
C GLN A 50 -19.42 -0.64 -6.29
N PRO A 51 -19.04 0.33 -7.16
CA PRO A 51 -19.83 0.68 -8.34
C PRO A 51 -19.77 -0.37 -9.45
N PHE A 52 -18.88 -1.36 -9.36
CA PHE A 52 -18.66 -2.40 -10.37
C PHE A 52 -19.07 -3.80 -9.89
N ARG A 53 -19.73 -3.89 -8.73
CA ARG A 53 -20.06 -5.19 -8.14
C ARG A 53 -21.06 -5.94 -9.01
N ASP A 54 -20.87 -7.24 -9.12
CA ASP A 54 -21.81 -8.14 -9.77
C ASP A 54 -22.50 -9.06 -8.76
N THR A 55 -23.77 -9.38 -9.01
CA THR A 55 -24.60 -10.13 -8.06
C THR A 55 -25.32 -11.26 -8.77
N VAL A 56 -25.07 -12.49 -8.33
CA VAL A 56 -25.78 -13.69 -8.78
C VAL A 56 -26.55 -14.27 -7.61
N SER A 57 -27.80 -14.69 -7.84
CA SER A 57 -28.63 -15.33 -6.83
C SER A 57 -29.28 -16.62 -7.36
N ALA A 58 -29.41 -17.61 -6.49
CA ALA A 58 -30.08 -18.87 -6.77
C ALA A 58 -30.86 -19.34 -5.54
N THR A 59 -31.89 -20.15 -5.75
CA THR A 59 -32.70 -20.73 -4.68
C THR A 59 -32.58 -22.25 -4.76
N ASP A 60 -32.22 -22.89 -3.66
CA ASP A 60 -32.30 -24.33 -3.53
C ASP A 60 -33.77 -24.74 -3.45
N ALA A 61 -34.25 -25.51 -4.44
CA ALA A 61 -35.67 -25.87 -4.50
C ALA A 61 -36.09 -26.91 -3.45
N VAL A 62 -35.13 -27.61 -2.83
CA VAL A 62 -35.39 -28.63 -1.80
C VAL A 62 -35.47 -27.97 -0.43
N THR A 63 -34.52 -27.09 -0.11
CA THR A 63 -34.42 -26.47 1.22
C THR A 63 -35.10 -25.11 1.31
N GLY A 64 -35.39 -24.47 0.18
CA GLY A 64 -35.88 -23.08 0.11
C GLY A 64 -34.80 -22.04 0.38
N LEU A 65 -33.54 -22.46 0.60
CA LEU A 65 -32.43 -21.57 0.92
C LEU A 65 -32.11 -20.67 -0.28
N HIS A 66 -32.14 -19.35 -0.06
CA HIS A 66 -31.67 -18.37 -1.03
C HIS A 66 -30.19 -18.09 -0.81
N VAL A 67 -29.42 -18.26 -1.87
CA VAL A 67 -27.97 -18.06 -1.90
C VAL A 67 -27.67 -16.93 -2.88
N THR A 68 -26.99 -15.89 -2.40
CA THR A 68 -26.52 -14.77 -3.22
C THR A 68 -25.01 -14.67 -3.10
N LEU A 69 -24.31 -14.59 -4.23
CA LEU A 69 -22.90 -14.29 -4.32
C LEU A 69 -22.73 -12.90 -4.95
N VAL A 70 -22.06 -12.00 -4.23
CA VAL A 70 -21.70 -10.67 -4.73
C VAL A 70 -20.20 -10.64 -5.00
N SER A 71 -19.78 -10.57 -6.26
CA SER A 71 -18.40 -10.23 -6.60
C SER A 71 -18.20 -8.73 -6.43
N LEU A 72 -17.27 -8.31 -5.56
CA LEU A 72 -17.13 -6.90 -5.21
C LEU A 72 -16.44 -6.08 -6.32
N ASN A 73 -15.60 -6.74 -7.12
CA ASN A 73 -15.05 -6.22 -8.36
C ASN A 73 -14.70 -7.40 -9.30
N PRO A 74 -15.53 -7.68 -10.33
CA PRO A 74 -15.31 -8.81 -11.25
C PRO A 74 -14.02 -8.75 -12.07
N ALA A 75 -13.40 -7.57 -12.22
CA ALA A 75 -12.13 -7.48 -12.94
C ALA A 75 -10.94 -7.97 -12.10
N THR A 76 -11.04 -7.86 -10.76
CA THR A 76 -10.04 -8.40 -9.83
C THR A 76 -10.40 -9.80 -9.33
N ASP A 77 -11.70 -10.12 -9.27
CA ASP A 77 -12.26 -11.42 -8.89
C ASP A 77 -11.71 -12.04 -7.59
N ALA A 78 -11.31 -11.17 -6.65
CA ALA A 78 -10.62 -11.57 -5.43
C ALA A 78 -11.55 -11.69 -4.23
N TRP A 79 -12.47 -10.75 -4.03
CA TRP A 79 -13.33 -10.70 -2.84
C TRP A 79 -14.81 -10.83 -3.19
N PHE A 80 -15.49 -11.66 -2.40
CA PHE A 80 -16.90 -11.94 -2.56
C PHE A 80 -17.65 -11.82 -1.24
N LEU A 81 -18.90 -11.41 -1.32
CA LEU A 81 -19.84 -11.53 -0.21
C LEU A 81 -20.84 -12.64 -0.52
N LEU A 82 -20.76 -13.74 0.23
CA LEU A 82 -21.77 -14.79 0.22
C LEU A 82 -22.86 -14.44 1.23
N GLN A 83 -24.11 -14.42 0.78
CA GLN A 83 -25.28 -14.14 1.60
C GLN A 83 -26.25 -15.31 1.55
N LEU A 84 -26.67 -15.77 2.74
CA LEU A 84 -27.63 -16.85 2.91
C LEU A 84 -28.90 -16.32 3.57
N ARG A 85 -30.07 -16.63 3.01
CA ARG A 85 -31.37 -16.32 3.61
C ARG A 85 -32.26 -17.56 3.61
N ASP A 86 -32.93 -17.81 4.73
CA ASP A 86 -33.82 -18.98 4.87
C ASP A 86 -35.06 -18.88 3.97
N ASN A 87 -35.44 -17.65 3.59
CA ASN A 87 -36.39 -17.32 2.53
C ASN A 87 -36.03 -15.92 1.96
N ALA A 88 -36.65 -15.50 0.86
CA ALA A 88 -36.31 -14.23 0.19
C ALA A 88 -36.40 -12.98 1.10
N GLU A 89 -37.29 -13.00 2.09
CA GLU A 89 -37.58 -11.87 2.99
C GLU A 89 -36.75 -11.89 4.28
N ALA A 90 -36.12 -13.02 4.62
CA ALA A 90 -35.32 -13.18 5.83
C ALA A 90 -34.04 -12.33 5.81
N GLU A 91 -33.52 -12.00 6.99
CA GLU A 91 -32.24 -11.31 7.13
C GLU A 91 -31.09 -12.16 6.59
N ALA A 92 -30.18 -11.51 5.84
CA ALA A 92 -29.05 -12.19 5.21
C ALA A 92 -27.92 -12.45 6.20
N ARG A 93 -27.57 -13.73 6.36
CA ARG A 93 -26.32 -14.14 7.01
C ARG A 93 -25.18 -13.98 6.00
N SER A 94 -24.27 -13.05 6.28
CA SER A 94 -23.18 -12.67 5.36
C SER A 94 -21.84 -13.32 5.73
N PHE A 95 -21.07 -13.72 4.72
CA PHE A 95 -19.75 -14.34 4.83
C PHE A 95 -18.80 -13.71 3.81
N HIS A 96 -17.68 -13.15 4.27
CA HIS A 96 -16.67 -12.55 3.40
C HIS A 96 -15.72 -13.63 2.89
N LEU A 97 -15.80 -13.95 1.61
CA LEU A 97 -14.96 -14.96 0.97
C LEU A 97 -13.85 -14.30 0.17
N GLU A 98 -12.69 -14.96 0.11
CA GLU A 98 -11.56 -14.58 -0.74
C GLU A 98 -11.17 -15.72 -1.67
N ASN A 99 -11.05 -15.38 -2.95
CA ASN A 99 -10.30 -16.12 -3.94
C ASN A 99 -8.81 -15.76 -3.80
N PRO A 100 -7.96 -16.70 -3.35
CA PRO A 100 -6.57 -16.40 -3.02
C PRO A 100 -5.66 -16.20 -4.23
N ASP A 101 -6.09 -16.65 -5.42
CA ASP A 101 -5.30 -16.58 -6.66
C ASP A 101 -6.19 -16.26 -7.88
N PRO A 102 -6.75 -15.03 -7.95
CA PRO A 102 -7.67 -14.64 -9.02
C PRO A 102 -7.06 -14.65 -10.42
N ALA A 103 -5.73 -14.67 -10.53
CA ALA A 103 -5.05 -14.79 -11.82
C ALA A 103 -5.15 -16.22 -12.41
N ALA A 104 -5.36 -17.24 -11.57
CA ALA A 104 -5.39 -18.64 -11.98
C ALA A 104 -6.71 -19.36 -11.64
N GLN A 105 -7.61 -18.70 -10.91
CA GLN A 105 -8.86 -19.25 -10.41
C GLN A 105 -10.03 -18.28 -10.63
N ASN A 106 -11.15 -18.78 -11.16
CA ASN A 106 -12.42 -18.06 -11.29
C ASN A 106 -13.47 -18.70 -10.37
N VAL A 107 -14.33 -17.88 -9.75
CA VAL A 107 -15.37 -18.31 -8.81
C VAL A 107 -16.73 -17.78 -9.23
N VAL A 108 -17.68 -18.67 -9.51
CA VAL A 108 -19.05 -18.31 -9.88
C VAL A 108 -20.10 -19.07 -9.05
N LEU A 109 -21.26 -18.47 -8.82
CA LEU A 109 -22.43 -19.18 -8.28
C LEU A 109 -23.21 -19.80 -9.43
N THR A 110 -23.39 -21.12 -9.41
CA THR A 110 -24.19 -21.82 -10.42
C THR A 110 -25.68 -21.63 -10.15
N SER A 111 -26.47 -21.47 -11.22
CA SER A 111 -27.93 -21.50 -11.17
C SER A 111 -28.49 -22.93 -11.22
N SER A 112 -27.67 -23.94 -10.94
CA SER A 112 -28.11 -25.33 -10.84
C SER A 112 -29.01 -25.53 -9.62
N ASN A 113 -29.73 -26.66 -9.59
CA ASN A 113 -30.51 -27.07 -8.43
C ASN A 113 -30.01 -28.45 -7.93
N PRO A 114 -29.32 -28.52 -6.78
CA PRO A 114 -29.02 -27.41 -5.87
C PRO A 114 -27.96 -26.43 -6.44
N PRO A 115 -27.96 -25.16 -5.99
CA PRO A 115 -26.93 -24.20 -6.35
C PRO A 115 -25.59 -24.59 -5.71
N ALA A 116 -24.49 -24.21 -6.35
CA ALA A 116 -23.13 -24.44 -5.85
C ALA A 116 -22.17 -23.32 -6.28
N LEU A 117 -21.06 -23.15 -5.58
CA LEU A 117 -19.92 -22.41 -6.11
C LEU A 117 -19.19 -23.30 -7.10
N SER A 118 -19.02 -22.85 -8.34
CA SER A 118 -18.10 -23.44 -9.30
C SER A 118 -16.78 -22.68 -9.25
N ILE A 119 -15.70 -23.43 -9.03
CA ILE A 119 -14.33 -22.93 -8.96
C ILE A 119 -13.58 -23.55 -10.13
N THR A 120 -13.21 -22.70 -11.09
CA THR A 120 -12.51 -23.13 -12.30
C THR A 120 -11.04 -22.74 -12.23
N THR A 121 -10.16 -23.71 -12.48
CA THR A 121 -8.70 -23.52 -12.56
C THR A 121 -8.16 -24.18 -13.82
N ALA A 122 -6.87 -24.01 -14.12
CA ALA A 122 -6.22 -24.75 -15.20
C ALA A 122 -6.27 -26.28 -15.02
N ALA A 123 -6.41 -26.77 -13.78
CA ALA A 123 -6.51 -28.21 -13.47
C ALA A 123 -7.93 -28.78 -13.67
N GLY A 124 -8.93 -27.93 -13.90
CA GLY A 124 -10.32 -28.31 -14.07
C GLY A 124 -11.28 -27.51 -13.19
N GLU A 125 -12.55 -27.88 -13.26
CA GLU A 125 -13.66 -27.31 -12.50
C GLU A 125 -13.95 -28.15 -11.24
N THR A 126 -14.21 -27.49 -10.12
CA THR A 126 -14.62 -28.12 -8.86
C THR A 126 -15.81 -27.37 -8.30
N THR A 127 -16.83 -28.09 -7.81
CA THR A 127 -17.99 -27.48 -7.17
C THR A 127 -17.93 -27.57 -5.65
N CYS A 128 -18.47 -26.57 -4.96
CA CYS A 128 -18.50 -26.49 -3.51
C CYS A 128 -19.79 -25.86 -3.00
N THR A 129 -20.37 -26.44 -1.95
CA THR A 129 -21.57 -25.92 -1.26
C THR A 129 -21.25 -25.71 0.22
N PRO A 130 -20.52 -24.65 0.59
CA PRO A 130 -20.09 -24.45 1.98
C PRO A 130 -21.28 -24.17 2.93
N TRP A 131 -22.46 -23.90 2.38
CA TRP A 131 -23.73 -23.76 3.10
C TRP A 131 -24.51 -25.07 3.30
N ALA A 132 -24.05 -26.20 2.75
CA ALA A 132 -24.67 -27.50 2.98
C ALA A 132 -24.67 -27.86 4.49
N ASN A 133 -25.52 -28.81 4.87
CA ASN A 133 -25.66 -29.28 6.26
C ASN A 133 -25.84 -28.12 7.25
N SER A 134 -26.79 -27.22 6.97
CA SER A 134 -27.05 -26.04 7.80
C SER A 134 -25.83 -25.10 7.96
N ALA A 135 -25.07 -24.94 6.88
CA ALA A 135 -23.85 -24.13 6.82
C ALA A 135 -22.76 -24.55 7.83
N GLU A 136 -22.64 -25.85 8.10
CA GLU A 136 -21.66 -26.37 9.06
C GLU A 136 -20.23 -25.93 8.72
N ALA A 137 -19.79 -26.08 7.47
CA ALA A 137 -18.45 -25.71 7.04
C ALA A 137 -18.15 -24.21 7.27
N LEU A 138 -19.08 -23.33 6.90
CA LEU A 138 -18.96 -21.88 7.15
C LEU A 138 -18.91 -21.55 8.64
N ASN A 139 -19.73 -22.22 9.46
CA ASN A 139 -19.79 -22.00 10.89
C ASN A 139 -18.53 -22.53 11.61
N GLN A 140 -18.00 -23.68 11.19
CA GLN A 140 -16.72 -24.21 11.68
C GLN A 140 -15.57 -23.28 11.29
N ALA A 141 -15.49 -22.86 10.03
CA ALA A 141 -14.49 -21.91 9.54
C ALA A 141 -14.53 -20.60 10.35
N ARG A 142 -15.73 -20.07 10.64
CA ARG A 142 -15.90 -18.87 11.47
C ARG A 142 -15.42 -19.04 12.92
N LYS A 143 -15.59 -20.24 13.48
CA LYS A 143 -15.17 -20.57 14.86
C LYS A 143 -13.69 -20.96 14.99
N SER A 144 -12.99 -21.18 13.88
CA SER A 144 -11.58 -21.62 13.87
C SER A 144 -10.61 -20.63 14.50
N GLY A 145 -10.95 -19.34 14.55
CA GLY A 145 -10.05 -18.27 14.98
C GLY A 145 -8.95 -17.92 13.98
N LEU A 146 -8.89 -18.59 12.82
CA LEU A 146 -7.95 -18.28 11.74
C LEU A 146 -8.39 -17.02 11.00
N ALA A 147 -7.47 -16.09 10.73
CA ALA A 147 -7.74 -14.90 9.92
C ALA A 147 -8.23 -15.28 8.50
N TYR A 148 -7.57 -16.26 7.90
CA TYR A 148 -7.95 -16.93 6.65
C TYR A 148 -8.33 -18.37 6.97
N ALA A 149 -9.63 -18.65 7.13
CA ALA A 149 -10.11 -20.00 7.40
C ALA A 149 -10.40 -20.72 6.08
N PRO A 150 -9.73 -21.84 5.79
CA PRO A 150 -9.92 -22.56 4.53
C PRO A 150 -11.33 -23.15 4.45
N ILE A 151 -11.95 -23.02 3.28
CA ILE A 151 -13.20 -23.68 2.88
C ILE A 151 -13.03 -24.25 1.48
N CYS A 152 -13.95 -25.11 1.03
CA CYS A 152 -13.90 -25.71 -0.31
C CYS A 152 -12.54 -26.36 -0.59
N ASP A 153 -12.10 -27.22 0.33
CA ASP A 153 -10.81 -27.93 0.28
C ASP A 153 -9.59 -27.00 0.15
N GLY A 154 -9.69 -25.79 0.74
CA GLY A 154 -8.60 -24.81 0.76
C GLY A 154 -8.48 -23.97 -0.51
N ARG A 155 -9.41 -24.11 -1.47
CA ARG A 155 -9.45 -23.28 -2.69
C ARG A 155 -9.95 -21.86 -2.44
N LEU A 156 -10.73 -21.68 -1.38
CA LEU A 156 -11.25 -20.38 -0.95
C LEU A 156 -10.97 -20.18 0.54
N PHE A 157 -10.93 -18.91 0.95
CA PHE A 157 -10.87 -18.55 2.37
C PHE A 157 -12.11 -17.83 2.82
N LEU A 158 -12.63 -18.19 3.99
CA LEU A 158 -13.48 -17.32 4.79
C LEU A 158 -12.57 -16.37 5.57
N ARG A 159 -12.76 -15.05 5.38
CA ARG A 159 -12.05 -14.03 6.15
C ARG A 159 -12.74 -13.80 7.49
N ASN A 160 -12.06 -14.10 8.59
CA ASN A 160 -12.58 -13.90 9.94
C ASN A 160 -12.02 -12.63 10.57
N ARG A 161 -12.89 -11.88 11.26
CA ARG A 161 -12.43 -10.78 12.09
C ARG A 161 -11.54 -11.32 13.20
N VAL A 162 -10.32 -10.81 13.27
CA VAL A 162 -9.33 -11.11 14.30
C VAL A 162 -8.82 -9.81 14.90
N THR A 163 -8.23 -9.88 16.09
CA THR A 163 -7.55 -8.74 16.68
C THR A 163 -6.16 -8.59 16.06
N GLY A 164 -5.91 -7.46 15.40
CA GLY A 164 -4.60 -7.13 14.89
C GLY A 164 -3.59 -6.91 16.02
N ALA A 165 -2.33 -7.27 15.78
CA ALA A 165 -1.24 -6.94 16.70
C ALA A 165 -1.13 -5.42 16.86
N LYS A 166 -0.77 -4.99 18.08
CA LYS A 166 -0.46 -3.60 18.43
C LYS A 166 0.75 -3.60 19.35
N THR A 167 1.58 -2.57 19.27
CA THR A 167 2.56 -2.34 20.35
C THR A 167 1.84 -1.85 21.62
N ASN A 168 2.41 -2.06 22.81
CA ASN A 168 1.82 -1.58 24.07
C ASN A 168 1.58 -0.06 24.06
N ILE A 169 2.46 0.68 23.37
CA ILE A 169 2.36 2.14 23.22
C ILE A 169 1.21 2.50 22.27
N GLU A 170 1.05 1.79 21.15
CA GLU A 170 -0.07 1.97 20.23
C GLU A 170 -1.41 1.66 20.90
N ALA A 171 -1.51 0.55 21.63
CA ALA A 171 -2.74 0.15 22.31
C ALA A 171 -3.19 1.21 23.34
N THR A 172 -2.24 1.72 24.14
CA THR A 172 -2.50 2.78 25.12
C THR A 172 -2.89 4.10 24.42
N THR A 173 -2.21 4.44 23.32
CA THR A 173 -2.49 5.64 22.53
C THR A 173 -3.87 5.61 21.87
N ASP A 174 -4.27 4.46 21.33
CA ASP A 174 -5.57 4.29 20.66
C ASP A 174 -6.70 4.31 21.69
N PHE A 175 -6.56 3.61 22.83
CA PHE A 175 -7.55 3.68 23.91
C PHE A 175 -7.80 5.12 24.39
N LEU A 176 -6.73 5.86 24.66
CA LEU A 176 -6.82 7.26 25.11
C LEU A 176 -7.47 8.15 24.04
N ARG A 177 -7.19 7.92 22.76
CA ARG A 177 -7.78 8.71 21.68
C ARG A 177 -9.28 8.42 21.48
N ASP A 178 -9.65 7.15 21.54
CA ASP A 178 -10.99 6.70 21.16
C ASP A 178 -12.00 6.84 22.32
N HIS A 179 -11.53 6.77 23.57
CA HIS A 179 -12.42 6.68 24.74
C HIS A 179 -12.28 7.84 25.75
N VAL A 180 -11.26 8.70 25.63
CA VAL A 180 -11.03 9.80 26.58
C VAL A 180 -11.21 11.16 25.92
N TRP A 181 -12.17 11.94 26.40
CA TRP A 181 -12.39 13.32 25.96
C TRP A 181 -11.15 14.18 26.26
N GLY A 182 -10.55 14.79 25.24
CA GLY A 182 -9.27 15.49 25.36
C GLY A 182 -8.02 14.59 25.26
N GLY A 183 -8.18 13.30 24.93
CA GLY A 183 -7.08 12.33 24.84
C GLY A 183 -5.90 12.73 23.95
N GLU A 184 -6.06 13.63 22.99
CA GLU A 184 -4.96 14.16 22.15
C GLU A 184 -3.86 14.88 22.95
N SER A 185 -4.18 15.55 24.06
CA SER A 185 -3.18 16.20 24.92
C SER A 185 -2.39 15.17 25.73
N ILE A 186 -3.05 14.09 26.17
CA ILE A 186 -2.47 12.98 26.91
C ILE A 186 -1.60 12.11 25.99
N VAL A 187 -2.04 11.86 24.75
CA VAL A 187 -1.21 11.20 23.73
C VAL A 187 0.07 11.99 23.47
N ARG A 188 0.01 13.33 23.38
CA ARG A 188 1.21 14.16 23.26
C ARG A 188 2.16 13.99 24.45
N PHE A 189 1.63 13.85 25.67
CA PHE A 189 2.43 13.57 26.87
C PHE A 189 3.07 12.18 26.87
N VAL A 190 2.33 11.12 26.54
CA VAL A 190 2.87 9.74 26.41
C VAL A 190 3.94 9.71 25.33
N LYS A 191 3.67 10.32 24.17
CA LYS A 191 4.63 10.37 23.09
C LYS A 191 5.91 11.15 23.47
N LYS A 192 5.82 12.23 24.25
CA LYS A 192 6.97 13.03 24.72
C LYS A 192 7.93 12.24 25.62
N ASN A 193 7.45 11.24 26.35
CA ASN A 193 8.25 10.45 27.30
C ASN A 193 8.81 9.14 26.72
N PHE A 194 8.16 8.58 25.67
CA PHE A 194 8.58 7.32 25.04
C PHE A 194 9.28 7.49 23.67
N PHE A 195 8.95 8.52 22.89
CA PHE A 195 9.66 8.88 21.66
C PHE A 195 10.63 10.02 21.97
N LYS A 196 11.72 9.72 22.68
CA LYS A 196 12.85 10.64 22.78
C LYS A 196 13.59 10.68 21.43
N ASP A 197 14.35 11.74 21.18
CA ASP A 197 15.12 11.96 19.93
C ASP A 197 16.29 10.95 19.78
N SER A 198 16.01 9.64 19.84
CA SER A 198 16.98 8.54 19.82
C SER A 198 17.17 7.90 18.46
N GLU A 199 16.38 8.27 17.46
CA GLU A 199 16.42 7.61 16.12
C GLU A 199 17.35 8.31 15.13
N LEU A 200 17.96 9.45 15.50
CA LEU A 200 18.95 10.09 14.65
C LEU A 200 20.16 9.17 14.50
N GLU A 201 20.41 8.73 13.27
CA GLU A 201 21.61 8.00 12.92
C GLU A 201 22.61 8.94 12.24
N THR A 202 23.82 9.01 12.79
CA THR A 202 24.96 9.67 12.14
C THR A 202 26.05 8.64 11.96
N SER A 203 26.44 8.41 10.70
CA SER A 203 27.51 7.47 10.37
C SER A 203 28.82 8.20 10.11
N GLU A 204 29.91 7.61 10.59
CA GLU A 204 31.26 8.13 10.42
C GLU A 204 31.79 7.77 9.03
N THR A 205 32.58 8.68 8.46
CA THR A 205 33.31 8.42 7.22
C THR A 205 34.51 7.51 7.54
N VAL A 206 34.53 6.33 6.94
CA VAL A 206 35.57 5.31 7.14
C VAL A 206 36.53 5.20 5.96
N GLY A 207 36.32 6.00 4.91
CA GLY A 207 37.19 6.06 3.73
C GLY A 207 36.60 6.88 2.58
N THR A 208 37.31 6.91 1.45
CA THR A 208 36.85 7.50 0.19
C THR A 208 37.00 6.47 -0.94
N GLY A 209 36.06 6.45 -1.87
CA GLY A 209 36.10 5.56 -3.04
C GLY A 209 36.06 4.07 -2.70
N GLY A 210 34.96 3.65 -2.05
CA GLY A 210 34.67 2.25 -1.77
C GLY A 210 34.40 1.43 -3.04
N GLN A 211 34.29 0.11 -2.87
CA GLN A 211 34.06 -0.85 -3.96
C GLN A 211 32.96 -0.37 -4.91
N SER A 212 33.18 -0.60 -6.21
CA SER A 212 32.26 -0.24 -7.29
C SER A 212 30.86 -0.76 -6.97
N GLY A 213 29.89 0.16 -6.85
CA GLY A 213 28.48 -0.18 -6.70
C GLY A 213 27.98 -1.09 -7.83
N ALA A 214 26.74 -1.55 -7.71
CA ALA A 214 26.09 -2.44 -8.66
C ALA A 214 26.26 -1.93 -10.09
N GLN A 215 26.78 -2.78 -10.98
CA GLN A 215 26.89 -2.45 -12.41
C GLN A 215 25.52 -2.32 -13.09
N THR A 216 24.50 -2.94 -12.48
CA THR A 216 23.10 -2.95 -12.90
C THR A 216 22.21 -2.47 -11.75
N GLY A 217 21.19 -1.67 -12.03
CA GLY A 217 20.25 -1.17 -11.02
C GLY A 217 19.76 0.25 -11.30
N PRO A 218 19.15 0.92 -10.31
CA PRO A 218 18.80 2.32 -10.42
C PRO A 218 20.05 3.20 -10.58
N ALA A 219 19.87 4.42 -11.08
CA ALA A 219 20.97 5.37 -11.17
C ALA A 219 21.48 5.74 -9.76
N PRO A 220 22.81 5.84 -9.55
CA PRO A 220 23.37 6.32 -8.28
C PRO A 220 22.86 7.72 -7.93
N MET A 221 22.84 8.04 -6.64
CA MET A 221 22.49 9.38 -6.16
C MET A 221 23.40 10.44 -6.79
N LYS A 222 22.81 11.52 -7.30
CA LYS A 222 23.53 12.70 -7.78
C LYS A 222 24.20 13.43 -6.62
N GLY A 223 25.45 13.11 -6.38
CA GLY A 223 26.25 13.68 -5.31
C GLY A 223 27.24 14.76 -5.76
N ARG A 224 27.95 15.36 -4.79
CA ARG A 224 28.94 16.44 -5.02
C ARG A 224 30.16 16.04 -5.84
N VAL A 225 30.54 14.77 -5.77
CA VAL A 225 31.65 14.16 -6.49
C VAL A 225 31.12 12.96 -7.27
N PRO A 226 31.87 12.47 -8.29
CA PRO A 226 31.49 11.26 -9.01
C PRO A 226 31.17 10.10 -8.05
N PRO A 227 30.26 9.19 -8.42
CA PRO A 227 29.82 8.12 -7.52
C PRO A 227 30.96 7.26 -6.94
N GLN A 228 32.06 7.08 -7.68
CA GLN A 228 33.24 6.31 -7.27
C GLN A 228 34.15 7.06 -6.29
N GLU A 229 33.96 8.37 -6.11
CA GLU A 229 34.75 9.21 -5.20
C GLU A 229 33.96 9.60 -3.95
N GLN A 230 32.69 9.20 -3.87
CA GLN A 230 31.84 9.48 -2.71
C GLN A 230 32.44 8.87 -1.43
N PRO A 231 32.19 9.47 -0.26
CA PRO A 231 32.63 8.94 1.01
C PRO A 231 32.04 7.56 1.29
N VAL A 232 32.84 6.70 1.91
CA VAL A 232 32.38 5.43 2.48
C VAL A 232 32.00 5.68 3.94
N ILE A 233 30.82 5.23 4.34
CA ILE A 233 30.33 5.35 5.71
C ILE A 233 30.15 3.98 6.35
N SER A 234 30.22 3.95 7.68
CA SER A 234 29.63 2.85 8.45
C SER A 234 28.12 2.81 8.24
N THR A 235 27.49 1.65 8.41
CA THR A 235 26.03 1.51 8.24
C THR A 235 25.44 0.56 9.28
N LEU A 236 24.21 0.85 9.70
CA LEU A 236 23.37 -0.03 10.52
C LEU A 236 22.38 -0.86 9.67
N LEU A 237 22.48 -0.81 8.35
CA LEU A 237 21.62 -1.58 7.45
C LEU A 237 21.69 -3.08 7.79
N ASP A 238 20.55 -3.67 8.16
CA ASP A 238 20.45 -5.08 8.55
C ASP A 238 20.05 -5.97 7.37
N VAL A 239 20.65 -5.69 6.21
CA VAL A 239 20.43 -6.39 4.93
C VAL A 239 21.77 -6.82 4.36
N ALA A 240 21.89 -8.10 4.03
CA ALA A 240 23.10 -8.64 3.40
C ALA A 240 23.23 -8.13 1.95
N LEU A 241 24.41 -7.62 1.62
CA LEU A 241 24.72 -7.02 0.31
C LEU A 241 25.79 -7.82 -0.43
N GLU A 242 25.73 -7.76 -1.77
CA GLU A 242 26.77 -8.31 -2.64
C GLU A 242 27.83 -7.25 -2.96
N GLY A 243 29.10 -7.67 -3.02
CA GLY A 243 30.20 -6.78 -3.46
C GLY A 243 30.57 -5.66 -2.49
N THR A 244 30.31 -5.81 -1.18
CA THR A 244 30.80 -4.90 -0.15
C THR A 244 30.92 -5.58 1.22
N ASP A 245 31.66 -4.95 2.14
CA ASP A 245 31.63 -5.28 3.56
C ASP A 245 30.23 -4.96 4.12
N PRO A 246 29.57 -5.85 4.88
CA PRO A 246 28.23 -5.64 5.43
C PRO A 246 28.08 -4.34 6.25
N THR A 247 29.18 -3.83 6.80
CA THR A 247 29.17 -2.65 7.68
C THR A 247 29.55 -1.36 6.95
N ARG A 248 29.81 -1.39 5.64
CA ARG A 248 30.30 -0.24 4.88
C ARG A 248 29.58 -0.06 3.56
N MET A 249 29.19 1.17 3.26
CA MET A 249 28.58 1.54 1.99
C MET A 249 29.13 2.88 1.50
N THR A 250 29.39 2.97 0.20
CA THR A 250 29.68 4.25 -0.46
C THR A 250 28.37 5.05 -0.57
N ILE A 251 28.37 6.30 -0.11
CA ILE A 251 27.18 7.15 -0.10
C ILE A 251 26.59 7.26 -1.51
N GLY A 252 25.30 6.96 -1.63
CA GLY A 252 24.52 7.13 -2.86
C GLY A 252 24.69 6.00 -3.89
N GLN A 253 25.53 5.01 -3.61
CA GLN A 253 25.72 3.85 -4.49
C GLN A 253 24.71 2.75 -4.17
N TRP A 254 24.24 2.09 -5.23
CA TRP A 254 23.38 0.91 -5.11
C TRP A 254 24.20 -0.36 -4.98
N TYR A 255 23.74 -1.28 -4.13
CA TYR A 255 24.33 -2.60 -3.93
C TYR A 255 23.23 -3.65 -4.09
N PRO A 256 23.46 -4.77 -4.80
CA PRO A 256 22.47 -5.84 -4.88
C PRO A 256 22.25 -6.45 -3.49
N VAL A 257 20.99 -6.75 -3.16
CA VAL A 257 20.65 -7.49 -1.95
C VAL A 257 20.90 -8.97 -2.19
N ALA A 258 21.72 -9.58 -1.33
CA ALA A 258 22.09 -10.97 -1.47
C ALA A 258 20.85 -11.89 -1.43
N GLY A 259 20.70 -12.74 -2.44
CA GLY A 259 19.60 -13.70 -2.54
C GLY A 259 18.26 -13.16 -3.05
N LEU A 260 18.20 -11.87 -3.43
CA LEU A 260 17.01 -11.24 -4.02
C LEU A 260 17.37 -10.49 -5.31
N GLU A 261 17.24 -11.17 -6.45
CA GLU A 261 17.48 -10.59 -7.77
C GLU A 261 16.62 -9.35 -8.04
N GLY A 262 17.22 -8.25 -8.49
CA GLY A 262 16.48 -7.02 -8.79
C GLY A 262 16.06 -6.21 -7.56
N VAL A 263 16.57 -6.58 -6.37
CA VAL A 263 16.46 -5.76 -5.15
C VAL A 263 17.80 -5.14 -4.84
N PHE A 264 17.81 -3.83 -4.61
CA PHE A 264 19.04 -3.06 -4.36
C PHE A 264 18.91 -2.23 -3.08
N ALA A 265 20.01 -2.04 -2.37
CA ALA A 265 20.09 -1.15 -1.22
C ALA A 265 21.07 0.00 -1.46
N SER A 266 20.79 1.16 -0.89
CA SER A 266 21.70 2.31 -0.87
C SER A 266 21.64 3.03 0.48
N ALA A 267 22.75 3.64 0.88
CA ALA A 267 22.82 4.52 2.04
C ALA A 267 23.09 5.96 1.59
N PHE A 268 22.53 6.95 2.29
CA PHE A 268 22.72 8.36 1.94
C PHE A 268 22.93 9.26 3.16
N GLN A 269 23.53 10.42 2.90
CA GLN A 269 23.50 11.59 3.79
C GLN A 269 23.16 12.82 2.93
N PRO A 270 22.14 13.64 3.27
CA PRO A 270 21.73 14.75 2.41
C PRO A 270 22.83 15.79 2.13
N ARG A 271 23.81 15.94 3.02
CA ARG A 271 24.98 16.80 2.79
C ARG A 271 25.81 16.43 1.55
N ALA A 272 25.78 15.16 1.14
CA ALA A 272 26.55 14.65 0.00
C ALA A 272 25.86 14.90 -1.34
N ILE A 273 24.61 15.36 -1.35
CA ILE A 273 23.84 15.69 -2.55
C ILE A 273 24.51 16.84 -3.33
N SER A 274 24.48 16.75 -4.66
CA SER A 274 25.00 17.78 -5.56
C SER A 274 24.35 19.15 -5.34
N PRO A 275 25.10 20.27 -5.38
CA PRO A 275 24.54 21.61 -5.26
C PRO A 275 23.43 21.91 -6.28
N GLU A 276 23.53 21.37 -7.50
CA GLU A 276 22.55 21.55 -8.57
C GLU A 276 21.14 21.08 -8.19
N VAL A 277 21.03 20.06 -7.32
CA VAL A 277 19.72 19.61 -6.81
C VAL A 277 19.08 20.66 -5.90
N PHE A 278 19.89 21.44 -5.18
CA PHE A 278 19.41 22.51 -4.29
C PHE A 278 19.07 23.80 -5.02
N GLU A 279 19.60 24.01 -6.23
CA GLU A 279 19.30 25.17 -7.08
C GLU A 279 17.87 25.14 -7.63
N ILE A 280 17.27 23.95 -7.75
CA ILE A 280 15.86 23.79 -8.13
C ILE A 280 14.97 24.40 -7.03
N PRO A 281 14.11 25.41 -7.29
CA PRO A 281 13.25 26.01 -6.26
C PRO A 281 12.23 25.03 -5.67
N GLY A 282 11.60 25.40 -4.54
CA GLY A 282 10.45 24.66 -3.98
C GLY A 282 10.72 23.81 -2.74
N ALA A 283 11.92 23.87 -2.15
CA ALA A 283 12.20 23.25 -0.86
C ALA A 283 13.04 24.17 0.05
N ASN A 284 12.88 24.02 1.35
CA ASN A 284 13.62 24.81 2.34
C ASN A 284 15.09 24.38 2.39
N ARG A 285 15.96 25.27 2.88
CA ARG A 285 17.35 24.95 3.18
C ARG A 285 17.40 23.91 4.30
N LEU A 286 18.31 22.95 4.17
CA LEU A 286 18.53 21.91 5.17
C LEU A 286 19.39 22.43 6.31
N ASP A 287 19.03 22.07 7.54
CA ASP A 287 19.87 22.33 8.71
C ASP A 287 21.01 21.31 8.85
N ASN A 288 21.94 21.54 9.78
CA ASN A 288 23.08 20.65 9.98
C ASN A 288 22.67 19.25 10.48
N ILE A 289 21.53 19.09 11.15
CA ILE A 289 21.13 17.80 11.71
C ILE A 289 20.60 16.91 10.59
N GLU A 290 19.60 17.38 9.84
CA GLU A 290 19.06 16.58 8.72
C GLU A 290 20.08 16.44 7.57
N SER A 291 21.00 17.40 7.40
CA SER A 291 22.09 17.26 6.43
C SER A 291 23.06 16.14 6.76
N ASN A 292 23.33 15.87 8.04
CA ASN A 292 24.24 14.82 8.50
C ASN A 292 23.55 13.48 8.79
N ALA A 293 22.22 13.45 8.79
CA ALA A 293 21.45 12.24 9.06
C ALA A 293 21.72 11.16 8.01
N THR A 294 21.93 9.93 8.47
CA THR A 294 22.08 8.76 7.62
C THR A 294 20.72 8.13 7.38
N GLY A 295 20.40 7.81 6.13
CA GLY A 295 19.21 7.05 5.78
C GLY A 295 19.51 5.97 4.76
N TYR A 296 18.51 5.14 4.50
CA TYR A 296 18.64 3.96 3.65
C TYR A 296 17.52 3.92 2.62
N MET A 297 17.82 3.35 1.45
CA MET A 297 16.88 3.11 0.37
C MET A 297 16.88 1.63 -0.01
N ILE A 298 15.71 1.07 -0.32
CA ILE A 298 15.56 -0.23 -0.98
C ILE A 298 14.80 -0.02 -2.28
N ALA A 299 15.36 -0.48 -3.40
CA ALA A 299 14.74 -0.43 -4.71
C ALA A 299 14.29 -1.83 -5.16
N PHE A 300 13.10 -1.89 -5.77
CA PHE A 300 12.54 -3.11 -6.37
C PHE A 300 12.36 -2.89 -7.88
N ASP A 301 12.95 -3.76 -8.72
CA ASP A 301 12.71 -3.76 -10.17
C ASP A 301 11.28 -4.20 -10.49
N LEU A 302 10.48 -3.28 -11.04
CA LEU A 302 9.08 -3.53 -11.38
C LEU A 302 8.90 -4.48 -12.58
N ALA A 303 9.97 -4.82 -13.30
CA ALA A 303 9.93 -5.90 -14.28
C ALA A 303 9.90 -7.30 -13.63
N LEU A 304 10.41 -7.43 -12.40
CA LEU A 304 10.55 -8.70 -11.69
C LEU A 304 9.53 -8.85 -10.54
N TYR A 305 8.93 -7.75 -10.10
CA TYR A 305 8.08 -7.72 -8.92
C TYR A 305 6.70 -7.11 -9.16
N ASP A 306 5.69 -7.73 -8.55
CA ASP A 306 4.35 -7.22 -8.35
C ASP A 306 4.23 -6.61 -6.94
N PHE A 307 3.25 -5.73 -6.79
CA PHE A 307 2.93 -5.09 -5.52
C PHE A 307 1.48 -5.36 -5.16
N GLY A 308 1.21 -5.40 -3.86
CA GLY A 308 -0.15 -5.33 -3.35
C GLY A 308 -0.21 -4.54 -2.05
N TYR A 309 -1.43 -4.34 -1.59
CA TYR A 309 -1.74 -3.59 -0.38
C TYR A 309 -2.80 -4.35 0.42
N ALA A 310 -2.68 -4.31 1.75
CA ALA A 310 -3.65 -4.88 2.66
C ALA A 310 -3.98 -3.88 3.77
N VAL A 311 -5.27 -3.63 3.98
CA VAL A 311 -5.76 -2.72 5.03
C VAL A 311 -5.68 -3.43 6.38
N GLY A 312 -5.19 -2.73 7.39
CA GLY A 312 -5.11 -3.22 8.77
C GLY A 312 -6.46 -3.63 9.35
N THR A 313 -6.46 -4.41 10.44
CA THR A 313 -7.71 -4.75 11.12
C THR A 313 -8.47 -3.51 11.60
N ASP A 314 -7.73 -2.46 11.95
CA ASP A 314 -8.28 -1.24 12.56
C ASP A 314 -7.90 0.03 11.78
N HIS A 315 -6.76 0.03 11.09
CA HIS A 315 -6.20 1.22 10.47
C HIS A 315 -5.77 1.02 9.01
N PRO A 316 -6.00 2.03 8.15
CA PRO A 316 -6.79 3.24 8.40
C PRO A 316 -8.29 2.94 8.64
N ALA A 317 -8.87 3.59 9.66
CA ALA A 317 -10.31 3.52 9.92
C ALA A 317 -11.13 4.24 8.84
N LEU A 318 -12.44 3.99 8.79
CA LEU A 318 -13.33 4.49 7.74
C LEU A 318 -14.14 5.73 8.14
N GLY A 319 -14.33 5.96 9.44
CA GLY A 319 -15.03 7.14 9.95
C GLY A 319 -14.29 8.46 9.70
N TRP A 320 -14.87 9.54 10.22
CA TRP A 320 -14.29 10.88 10.13
C TRP A 320 -12.97 10.99 10.90
N SER A 321 -11.96 11.59 10.27
CA SER A 321 -10.84 12.17 11.00
C SER A 321 -11.32 13.30 11.91
N GLY A 322 -10.68 13.48 13.07
CA GLY A 322 -10.88 14.63 13.94
C GLY A 322 -10.32 15.95 13.38
N ARG A 323 -9.49 15.89 12.33
CA ARG A 323 -8.73 17.05 11.82
C ARG A 323 -9.57 18.06 11.05
N PRO A 324 -10.39 17.67 10.04
CA PRO A 324 -11.18 18.65 9.30
C PRO A 324 -12.27 19.29 10.18
N PRO A 325 -12.59 20.58 9.96
CA PRO A 325 -13.64 21.28 10.70
C PRO A 325 -14.97 20.52 10.70
N ARG A 326 -15.74 20.61 11.79
CA ARG A 326 -17.06 19.95 11.85
C ARG A 326 -18.07 20.53 10.85
N SER A 327 -17.90 21.78 10.43
CA SER A 327 -18.78 22.48 9.49
C SER A 327 -18.85 21.84 8.11
N ILE A 328 -17.84 21.08 7.70
CA ILE A 328 -17.79 20.41 6.39
C ILE A 328 -18.38 19.01 6.41
N ARG A 329 -18.85 18.53 7.57
CA ARG A 329 -19.41 17.18 7.73
C ARG A 329 -20.91 17.24 7.52
N PRO A 330 -21.45 16.66 6.43
CA PRO A 330 -22.88 16.62 6.23
C PRO A 330 -23.57 15.93 7.42
N ARG A 331 -24.71 16.47 7.85
CA ARG A 331 -25.45 15.94 8.99
C ARG A 331 -25.89 14.50 8.71
N GLY A 332 -25.62 13.60 9.66
CA GLY A 332 -26.01 12.19 9.57
C GLY A 332 -25.09 11.34 8.70
N LEU A 333 -23.98 11.87 8.18
CA LEU A 333 -23.00 11.10 7.40
C LEU A 333 -22.02 10.37 8.35
N PRO A 334 -21.96 9.02 8.39
CA PRO A 334 -21.12 8.27 9.34
C PRO A 334 -19.62 8.55 9.19
N GLY A 335 -19.15 8.68 7.95
CA GLY A 335 -17.76 9.01 7.60
C GLY A 335 -17.71 9.81 6.29
N PRO A 336 -16.52 10.22 5.83
CA PRO A 336 -16.37 11.04 4.61
C PRO A 336 -16.97 10.36 3.37
N ASP A 337 -16.95 9.03 3.29
CA ASP A 337 -17.46 8.30 2.14
C ASP A 337 -18.91 7.81 2.30
N GLY A 338 -19.55 8.13 3.43
CA GLY A 338 -20.89 7.63 3.81
C GLY A 338 -20.87 6.38 4.68
N ILE A 339 -19.70 5.83 4.99
CA ILE A 339 -19.50 4.67 5.87
C ILE A 339 -18.49 5.01 6.98
N ASP A 340 -18.62 4.38 8.13
CA ASP A 340 -17.62 4.36 9.21
C ASP A 340 -17.12 2.94 9.54
N THR A 341 -17.67 1.93 8.86
CA THR A 341 -17.36 0.51 9.02
C THR A 341 -17.31 -0.20 7.67
N ALA A 342 -16.46 -1.22 7.58
CA ALA A 342 -16.35 -2.09 6.41
C ALA A 342 -17.40 -3.22 6.43
N ASN A 343 -18.21 -3.33 7.49
CA ASN A 343 -19.16 -4.42 7.67
C ASN A 343 -20.03 -4.63 6.41
N PRO A 344 -20.22 -5.88 5.97
CA PRO A 344 -19.75 -7.14 6.58
C PRO A 344 -18.33 -7.59 6.15
N LEU A 345 -17.58 -6.77 5.41
CA LEU A 345 -16.21 -7.10 5.00
C LEU A 345 -15.24 -7.05 6.18
N VAL A 346 -14.13 -7.75 5.98
CA VAL A 346 -13.10 -7.99 6.99
C VAL A 346 -11.75 -7.62 6.42
N THR A 347 -11.12 -6.61 7.00
CA THR A 347 -9.72 -6.22 6.75
C THR A 347 -8.82 -6.91 7.77
N LEU A 348 -7.61 -7.31 7.35
CA LEU A 348 -6.76 -8.22 8.14
C LEU A 348 -5.37 -7.69 8.45
N GLY A 349 -4.86 -6.70 7.72
CA GLY A 349 -3.47 -6.24 7.84
C GLY A 349 -2.50 -7.39 7.68
N MET A 350 -2.77 -8.27 6.73
CA MET A 350 -2.06 -9.54 6.56
C MET A 350 -2.06 -9.92 5.07
N VAL A 351 -0.98 -10.51 4.61
CA VAL A 351 -0.91 -11.09 3.27
C VAL A 351 -1.61 -12.44 3.28
N ASN A 352 -2.37 -12.73 2.22
CA ASN A 352 -2.99 -14.04 2.03
C ASN A 352 -1.93 -15.16 2.06
N PRO A 353 -2.17 -16.30 2.74
CA PRO A 353 -1.22 -17.42 2.83
C PRO A 353 -0.68 -17.96 1.49
N VAL A 354 -1.49 -17.98 0.43
CA VAL A 354 -1.06 -18.43 -0.91
C VAL A 354 -0.06 -17.44 -1.52
N ILE A 355 -0.35 -16.13 -1.39
CA ILE A 355 0.51 -15.05 -1.88
C ILE A 355 1.78 -14.92 -1.03
N ALA A 356 1.68 -15.14 0.28
CA ALA A 356 2.78 -15.02 1.23
C ALA A 356 3.98 -15.91 0.87
N SER A 357 3.74 -17.06 0.23
CA SER A 357 4.80 -17.95 -0.26
C SER A 357 5.71 -17.31 -1.32
N ARG A 358 5.22 -16.29 -2.04
CA ARG A 358 5.94 -15.54 -3.07
C ARG A 358 6.37 -14.15 -2.61
N ALA A 359 6.04 -13.77 -1.36
CA ALA A 359 6.37 -12.47 -0.82
C ALA A 359 7.89 -12.37 -0.62
N VAL A 360 8.48 -11.27 -1.09
CA VAL A 360 9.91 -10.95 -0.89
C VAL A 360 10.10 -9.78 0.04
N ALA A 361 9.06 -8.96 0.26
CA ALA A 361 9.10 -7.86 1.19
C ALA A 361 7.71 -7.47 1.71
N THR A 362 7.69 -6.86 2.88
CA THR A 362 6.57 -6.02 3.35
C THR A 362 7.10 -4.72 3.90
N PHE A 363 6.31 -3.65 3.79
CA PHE A 363 6.60 -2.39 4.44
C PHE A 363 5.31 -1.68 4.85
N ALA A 364 5.41 -0.88 5.91
CA ALA A 364 4.28 -0.15 6.47
C ALA A 364 3.64 0.77 5.41
N GLY A 365 2.31 0.77 5.36
CA GLY A 365 1.54 1.50 4.35
C GLY A 365 1.50 3.00 4.61
N GLY A 366 0.41 3.48 5.18
CA GLY A 366 0.20 4.92 5.33
C GLY A 366 -0.39 5.34 6.66
N PHE A 367 -0.81 6.59 6.72
CA PHE A 367 -1.32 7.21 7.93
C PHE A 367 -2.63 6.57 8.43
N LYS A 368 -2.78 6.45 9.75
CA LYS A 368 -4.09 6.24 10.40
C LYS A 368 -5.09 7.31 9.95
N ARG A 369 -6.38 6.98 9.96
CA ARG A 369 -7.49 7.89 9.56
C ARG A 369 -7.42 9.27 10.20
N HIS A 370 -7.07 9.35 11.49
CA HIS A 370 -6.95 10.62 12.18
C HIS A 370 -5.90 11.55 11.53
N HIS A 371 -4.78 11.02 11.04
CA HIS A 371 -3.76 11.82 10.35
C HIS A 371 -3.96 11.88 8.83
N GLY A 372 -4.71 10.94 8.27
CA GLY A 372 -5.04 10.85 6.85
C GLY A 372 -6.14 11.81 6.39
N ALA A 373 -6.16 13.04 6.91
CA ALA A 373 -7.02 14.13 6.46
C ALA A 373 -6.39 15.48 6.88
N PHE A 374 -6.76 16.55 6.18
CA PHE A 374 -6.13 17.85 6.38
C PHE A 374 -6.71 18.58 7.60
N LYS A 375 -5.81 19.10 8.44
CA LYS A 375 -6.17 19.98 9.57
C LYS A 375 -6.22 21.45 9.19
N PHE A 376 -5.35 21.85 8.25
CA PHE A 376 -5.12 23.24 7.87
C PHE A 376 -5.05 23.37 6.35
N GLY A 377 -5.08 24.62 5.88
CA GLY A 377 -5.06 24.94 4.45
C GLY A 377 -6.42 24.76 3.78
N ASP A 378 -6.44 25.03 2.48
CA ASP A 378 -7.58 24.86 1.58
C ASP A 378 -8.13 23.42 1.62
N MET A 379 -7.29 22.40 1.54
CA MET A 379 -7.73 21.00 1.52
C MET A 379 -8.47 20.54 2.78
N ALA A 380 -8.41 21.30 3.89
CA ALA A 380 -9.18 20.99 5.09
C ALA A 380 -10.68 21.31 4.97
N THR A 381 -11.08 22.16 4.02
CA THR A 381 -12.45 22.75 3.98
C THR A 381 -13.31 22.31 2.79
N PHE A 382 -12.75 21.60 1.82
CA PHE A 382 -13.50 21.02 0.68
C PHE A 382 -13.17 19.54 0.48
N ASN A 383 -13.89 18.85 -0.42
CA ASN A 383 -13.83 17.39 -0.61
C ASN A 383 -13.81 16.62 0.70
N LEU A 384 -14.66 17.06 1.63
CA LEU A 384 -14.82 16.44 2.95
C LEU A 384 -13.49 16.33 3.72
N GLY A 385 -12.56 17.28 3.54
CA GLY A 385 -11.28 17.36 4.24
C GLY A 385 -10.16 16.50 3.63
N HIS A 386 -10.35 16.04 2.38
CA HIS A 386 -9.42 15.19 1.63
C HIS A 386 -8.93 13.99 2.45
N HIS A 387 -9.87 13.18 2.91
CA HIS A 387 -9.53 11.94 3.57
C HIS A 387 -8.80 11.02 2.61
N TYR A 388 -7.69 10.45 3.04
CA TYR A 388 -6.82 9.64 2.19
C TYR A 388 -7.54 8.34 1.82
N GLY A 389 -7.74 8.16 0.51
CA GLY A 389 -8.41 7.00 -0.05
C GLY A 389 -7.53 5.76 -0.09
N PHE A 390 -8.19 4.60 -0.17
CA PHE A 390 -7.53 3.31 -0.30
C PHE A 390 -8.46 2.22 -0.85
N ILE A 391 -7.85 1.32 -1.62
CA ILE A 391 -8.49 0.20 -2.33
C ILE A 391 -7.63 -1.05 -2.06
N GLU A 392 -8.27 -2.14 -1.62
CA GLU A 392 -7.66 -3.46 -1.43
C GLU A 392 -8.39 -4.46 -2.32
N LYS A 393 -7.66 -5.20 -3.16
CA LYS A 393 -8.22 -6.26 -4.01
C LYS A 393 -9.41 -5.79 -4.87
N GLY A 394 -9.29 -4.58 -5.43
CA GLY A 394 -10.31 -3.94 -6.25
C GLY A 394 -11.51 -3.40 -5.48
N VAL A 395 -11.55 -3.55 -4.16
CA VAL A 395 -12.64 -3.12 -3.28
C VAL A 395 -12.34 -1.74 -2.72
N ILE A 396 -13.23 -0.79 -3.01
CA ILE A 396 -13.11 0.60 -2.57
C ILE A 396 -13.58 0.70 -1.12
N LEU A 397 -12.62 0.86 -0.21
CA LEU A 397 -12.92 1.05 1.21
C LEU A 397 -12.97 2.54 1.57
N SER A 398 -12.13 3.37 0.95
CA SER A 398 -12.24 4.82 1.03
C SER A 398 -11.91 5.44 -0.33
N LYS A 399 -12.70 6.44 -0.76
CA LYS A 399 -12.60 6.98 -2.12
C LYS A 399 -11.28 7.72 -2.34
N LEU A 400 -10.68 7.51 -3.51
CA LEU A 400 -9.51 8.28 -3.94
C LEU A 400 -9.90 9.73 -4.20
N GLN A 401 -9.19 10.66 -3.57
CA GLN A 401 -9.41 12.10 -3.69
C GLN A 401 -8.45 12.72 -4.70
N PRO A 402 -8.92 13.68 -5.53
CA PRO A 402 -8.03 14.45 -6.39
C PRO A 402 -6.93 15.18 -5.60
N SER A 403 -5.83 15.49 -6.28
CA SER A 403 -4.69 16.26 -5.77
C SER A 403 -3.87 15.56 -4.68
N LEU A 404 -4.15 14.29 -4.37
CA LEU A 404 -3.36 13.50 -3.43
C LEU A 404 -2.45 12.52 -4.16
N SER A 405 -1.24 12.34 -3.62
CA SER A 405 -0.31 11.30 -4.05
C SER A 405 -0.90 9.92 -3.83
N THR A 406 -0.96 9.14 -4.90
CA THR A 406 -1.50 7.77 -4.91
C THR A 406 -0.45 6.83 -5.46
N LEU A 407 -0.15 5.77 -4.73
CA LEU A 407 0.50 4.56 -5.24
C LEU A 407 -0.60 3.53 -5.53
N PHE A 408 -0.67 3.04 -6.76
CA PHE A 408 -1.67 2.06 -7.18
C PHE A 408 -1.11 1.01 -8.13
N GLY A 409 -1.74 -0.15 -8.15
CA GLY A 409 -1.50 -1.22 -9.11
C GLY A 409 -2.75 -1.55 -9.90
N LEU A 410 -2.56 -1.92 -11.16
CA LEU A 410 -3.63 -2.38 -12.06
C LEU A 410 -3.62 -3.90 -12.16
N THR A 411 -4.75 -4.45 -12.59
CA THR A 411 -4.95 -5.90 -12.82
C THR A 411 -4.01 -6.52 -13.86
N ASP A 412 -3.33 -5.69 -14.68
CA ASP A 412 -2.30 -6.14 -15.63
C ASP A 412 -0.88 -6.18 -15.04
N GLY A 413 -0.72 -5.87 -13.74
CA GLY A 413 0.57 -5.82 -13.05
C GLY A 413 1.33 -4.49 -13.21
N THR A 414 0.71 -3.48 -13.83
CA THR A 414 1.27 -2.12 -13.89
C THR A 414 1.21 -1.47 -12.51
N VAL A 415 2.33 -0.91 -12.05
CA VAL A 415 2.43 -0.15 -10.78
C VAL A 415 2.76 1.31 -11.09
N VAL A 416 1.98 2.23 -10.55
CA VAL A 416 2.08 3.67 -10.82
C VAL A 416 2.04 4.46 -9.53
N MET A 417 2.82 5.55 -9.49
CA MET A 417 2.69 6.59 -8.48
C MET A 417 2.50 7.94 -9.16
N LYS A 418 1.40 8.63 -8.86
CA LYS A 418 1.13 9.99 -9.36
C LYS A 418 0.21 10.77 -8.41
N THR A 419 0.04 12.06 -8.69
CA THR A 419 -1.03 12.85 -8.09
C THR A 419 -2.35 12.45 -8.75
N TRP A 420 -3.32 12.01 -7.96
CA TRP A 420 -4.61 11.55 -8.49
C TRP A 420 -5.41 12.70 -9.10
N GLU A 421 -5.98 12.45 -10.27
CA GLU A 421 -6.88 13.36 -10.96
C GLU A 421 -8.28 12.79 -11.04
N GLN A 422 -9.29 13.65 -11.22
CA GLN A 422 -10.67 13.18 -11.36
C GLN A 422 -10.85 12.27 -12.58
N ALA A 423 -10.11 12.51 -13.66
CA ALA A 423 -10.13 11.69 -14.87
C ALA A 423 -9.60 10.27 -14.63
N ASP A 424 -8.70 10.09 -13.65
CA ASP A 424 -8.16 8.77 -13.28
C ASP A 424 -9.26 7.85 -12.70
N ASN A 425 -10.43 8.37 -12.32
CA ASN A 425 -11.58 7.55 -11.92
C ASN A 425 -12.05 6.58 -13.01
N ALA A 426 -11.65 6.78 -14.26
CA ALA A 426 -11.86 5.81 -15.35
C ALA A 426 -11.09 4.49 -15.13
N LEU A 427 -10.01 4.51 -14.33
CA LEU A 427 -9.17 3.34 -14.02
C LEU A 427 -9.73 2.51 -12.86
N LEU A 428 -10.69 3.02 -12.08
CA LEU A 428 -11.23 2.34 -10.89
C LEU A 428 -11.66 0.88 -11.12
N PRO A 429 -12.26 0.47 -12.27
CA PRO A 429 -12.57 -0.94 -12.51
C PRO A 429 -11.33 -1.84 -12.53
N GLN A 430 -10.19 -1.32 -12.99
CA GLN A 430 -8.97 -2.08 -13.24
C GLN A 430 -7.94 -1.97 -12.10
N ILE A 431 -8.19 -1.15 -11.09
CA ILE A 431 -7.29 -1.00 -9.94
C ILE A 431 -7.38 -2.25 -9.07
N GLU A 432 -6.26 -2.96 -8.89
CA GLU A 432 -6.15 -4.03 -7.90
C GLU A 432 -5.96 -3.43 -6.50
N PHE A 433 -5.11 -2.41 -6.38
CA PHE A 433 -4.91 -1.72 -5.11
C PHE A 433 -4.57 -0.25 -5.32
N ALA A 434 -4.91 0.58 -4.34
CA ALA A 434 -4.49 1.97 -4.30
C ALA A 434 -4.37 2.47 -2.87
N ARG A 435 -3.45 3.40 -2.63
CA ARG A 435 -3.30 4.04 -1.33
C ARG A 435 -2.78 5.46 -1.49
N GLN A 436 -3.50 6.42 -0.91
CA GLN A 436 -3.11 7.83 -0.94
C GLN A 436 -2.38 8.25 0.32
N ASN A 437 -1.33 9.07 0.26
CA ASN A 437 -0.70 9.65 1.46
C ASN A 437 -0.34 11.12 1.25
N GLY A 438 -1.35 11.99 1.35
CA GLY A 438 -1.17 13.44 1.32
C GLY A 438 -0.72 13.95 -0.03
N VAL A 439 0.03 15.06 -0.02
CA VAL A 439 0.51 15.76 -1.21
C VAL A 439 1.88 15.23 -1.65
N PRO A 440 2.31 15.46 -2.90
CA PRO A 440 3.62 14.99 -3.37
C PRO A 440 4.81 15.61 -2.62
N LEU A 441 5.86 14.81 -2.47
CA LEU A 441 7.20 15.29 -2.12
C LEU A 441 7.97 15.73 -3.37
N VAL A 442 7.85 14.98 -4.46
CA VAL A 442 8.46 15.26 -5.77
C VAL A 442 7.44 15.00 -6.86
N VAL A 443 7.42 15.85 -7.87
CA VAL A 443 6.65 15.68 -9.12
C VAL A 443 7.54 15.95 -10.32
N THR A 444 7.20 15.37 -11.46
CA THR A 444 7.83 15.74 -12.73
C THR A 444 7.20 17.03 -13.23
N ASN A 445 8.01 18.06 -13.49
CA ASN A 445 7.54 19.27 -14.16
C ASN A 445 7.13 18.91 -15.60
N PRO A 446 5.86 19.13 -16.00
CA PRO A 446 5.37 18.72 -17.31
C PRO A 446 6.01 19.50 -18.48
N GLU A 447 6.53 20.71 -18.23
CA GLU A 447 7.16 21.55 -19.27
C GLU A 447 8.61 21.15 -19.52
N THR A 448 9.36 20.81 -18.46
CA THR A 448 10.80 20.55 -18.53
C THR A 448 11.17 19.07 -18.44
N GLY A 449 10.25 18.21 -17.99
CA GLY A 449 10.51 16.82 -17.65
C GLY A 449 11.40 16.62 -16.43
N GLN A 450 11.81 17.70 -15.73
CA GLN A 450 12.69 17.60 -14.58
C GLN A 450 11.90 17.33 -13.28
N PRO A 451 12.45 16.52 -12.35
CA PRO A 451 11.84 16.34 -11.05
C PRO A 451 11.99 17.61 -10.20
N VAL A 452 10.90 18.11 -9.66
CA VAL A 452 10.82 19.30 -8.79
C VAL A 452 10.14 18.95 -7.46
N PRO A 453 10.44 19.65 -6.36
CA PRO A 453 9.69 19.48 -5.12
C PRO A 453 8.19 19.77 -5.34
N GLY A 454 7.33 19.06 -4.60
CA GLY A 454 5.90 19.35 -4.58
C GLY A 454 5.60 20.77 -4.10
N ASP A 455 4.53 21.38 -4.60
CA ASP A 455 4.10 22.76 -4.34
C ASP A 455 3.95 23.11 -2.84
N ARG A 456 3.65 22.10 -2.03
CA ARG A 456 3.39 22.21 -0.59
C ARG A 456 4.55 21.74 0.28
N VAL A 457 5.69 21.32 -0.28
CA VAL A 457 6.85 20.84 0.49
C VAL A 457 7.32 21.85 1.54
N THR A 458 7.24 23.15 1.25
CA THR A 458 7.61 24.24 2.18
C THR A 458 6.47 24.68 3.10
N GLN A 459 5.26 24.13 2.93
CA GLN A 459 4.04 24.56 3.60
C GLN A 459 3.64 23.54 4.67
N TRP A 460 4.04 23.76 5.92
CA TRP A 460 3.75 22.80 7.02
C TRP A 460 2.26 22.44 7.12
N GLY A 461 1.40 23.43 7.35
CA GLY A 461 -0.05 23.19 7.47
C GLY A 461 -0.67 22.72 6.15
N GLY A 462 -0.38 23.42 5.05
CA GLY A 462 -0.97 23.17 3.74
C GLY A 462 -0.57 21.85 3.09
N GLY A 463 0.60 21.28 3.45
CA GLY A 463 1.02 19.94 3.03
C GLY A 463 0.61 18.82 3.98
N ASN A 464 -0.13 19.14 5.05
CA ASN A 464 -0.47 18.22 6.13
C ASN A 464 0.75 17.49 6.71
N TRP A 465 1.93 18.13 6.69
CA TRP A 465 3.17 17.52 7.15
C TRP A 465 3.10 17.32 8.65
N SER A 466 2.96 16.07 9.10
CA SER A 466 2.95 15.80 10.53
C SER A 466 4.37 15.93 11.09
N GLY A 467 4.47 16.40 12.33
CA GLY A 467 5.71 16.45 13.09
C GLY A 467 5.81 15.29 14.08
N SER A 468 6.89 15.28 14.86
CA SER A 468 7.16 14.36 15.96
C SER A 468 6.10 14.44 17.06
N ALA A 469 6.23 13.57 18.05
CA ALA A 469 5.53 13.64 19.34
C ALA A 469 5.45 15.05 19.95
N LYS A 470 6.55 15.81 19.80
CA LYS A 470 6.76 17.16 20.32
C LYS A 470 6.30 18.26 19.35
N ALA A 471 5.67 17.86 18.24
CA ALA A 471 5.33 18.72 17.11
C ALA A 471 6.56 19.34 16.42
N GLU A 472 7.71 18.68 16.43
CA GLU A 472 8.87 19.11 15.64
C GLU A 472 8.74 18.58 14.22
N LEU A 473 8.96 19.42 13.20
CA LEU A 473 8.80 18.99 11.81
C LEU A 473 9.83 17.91 11.42
N ARG A 474 11.03 17.98 11.99
CA ARG A 474 12.09 17.01 11.82
C ARG A 474 11.79 15.78 12.68
N THR A 475 11.76 14.60 12.06
CA THR A 475 11.40 13.33 12.72
C THR A 475 11.80 12.14 11.84
N LEU A 476 11.74 10.93 12.40
CA LEU A 476 11.84 9.66 11.66
C LEU A 476 10.72 9.58 10.61
N ARG A 477 11.05 9.33 9.35
CA ARG A 477 10.09 9.28 8.24
C ARG A 477 10.35 8.10 7.30
N ALA A 478 9.29 7.60 6.69
CA ALA A 478 9.37 6.75 5.51
C ALA A 478 8.80 7.47 4.28
N GLY A 479 9.26 7.10 3.10
CA GLY A 479 8.73 7.58 1.82
C GLY A 479 8.86 6.52 0.74
N ALA A 480 8.18 6.72 -0.38
CA ALA A 480 8.37 5.91 -1.57
C ALA A 480 8.48 6.81 -2.80
N CYS A 481 9.23 6.37 -3.81
CA CYS A 481 9.37 7.08 -5.07
C CYS A 481 9.41 6.13 -6.27
N MET A 482 9.11 6.68 -7.45
CA MET A 482 9.31 6.02 -8.74
C MET A 482 10.58 6.56 -9.38
N ALA A 483 11.45 5.66 -9.84
CA ALA A 483 12.66 6.01 -10.59
C ALA A 483 12.78 5.13 -11.84
N ALA A 484 13.45 5.64 -12.86
CA ALA A 484 13.75 4.90 -14.08
C ALA A 484 15.26 4.91 -14.34
N SER A 485 15.78 3.79 -14.85
CA SER A 485 17.17 3.66 -15.27
C SER A 485 17.24 2.71 -16.46
N GLY A 486 17.67 3.22 -17.62
CA GLY A 486 17.59 2.48 -18.87
C GLY A 486 16.13 2.16 -19.25
N ASP A 487 15.84 0.89 -19.50
CA ASP A 487 14.51 0.35 -19.80
C ASP A 487 13.76 -0.16 -18.55
N ARG A 488 14.33 0.01 -17.35
CA ARG A 488 13.79 -0.49 -16.09
C ARG A 488 13.14 0.62 -15.27
N ASN A 489 12.06 0.26 -14.60
CA ASN A 489 11.37 1.09 -13.62
C ASN A 489 11.52 0.48 -12.24
N TYR A 490 11.71 1.32 -11.24
CA TYR A 490 11.91 0.92 -9.86
C TYR A 490 10.92 1.64 -8.96
N LEU A 491 10.38 0.90 -8.00
CA LEU A 491 9.79 1.49 -6.81
C LEU A 491 10.86 1.48 -5.72
N ILE A 492 11.16 2.66 -5.18
CA ILE A 492 12.16 2.86 -4.14
C ILE A 492 11.45 3.19 -2.83
N TYR A 493 11.67 2.40 -1.80
CA TYR A 493 11.32 2.71 -0.42
C TYR A 493 12.50 3.44 0.27
N GLY A 494 12.22 4.52 1.00
CA GLY A 494 13.21 5.29 1.74
C GLY A 494 12.92 5.37 3.22
N TYR A 495 13.92 5.04 4.04
CA TYR A 495 13.97 5.24 5.48
C TYR A 495 14.86 6.45 5.81
N PHE A 496 14.28 7.42 6.52
CA PHE A 496 14.95 8.65 6.93
C PHE A 496 15.00 8.70 8.46
N SER A 497 16.16 8.38 9.05
CA SER A 497 16.39 8.39 10.50
C SER A 497 15.93 9.70 11.15
N THR A 498 16.16 10.82 10.46
CA THR A 498 15.48 12.09 10.73
C THR A 498 15.45 13.00 9.51
N ALA A 499 14.29 13.55 9.16
CA ALA A 499 14.16 14.46 8.02
C ALA A 499 12.97 15.41 8.14
N THR A 500 13.09 16.57 7.49
CA THR A 500 11.93 17.38 7.07
C THR A 500 11.42 16.91 5.69
N PRO A 501 10.21 17.32 5.26
CA PRO A 501 9.76 17.09 3.87
C PRO A 501 10.72 17.66 2.81
N SER A 502 11.43 18.74 3.13
CA SER A 502 12.44 19.33 2.23
C SER A 502 13.65 18.42 2.06
N ALA A 503 14.18 17.84 3.14
CA ALA A 503 15.26 16.85 3.04
C ALA A 503 14.84 15.61 2.23
N MET A 504 13.61 15.12 2.46
CA MET A 504 13.09 13.98 1.68
C MET A 504 12.97 14.31 0.19
N ALA A 505 12.38 15.46 -0.16
CA ALA A 505 12.23 15.89 -1.55
C ALA A 505 13.60 16.00 -2.25
N ARG A 506 14.58 16.65 -1.61
CA ARG A 506 15.95 16.78 -2.16
C ARG A 506 16.63 15.44 -2.34
N THR A 507 16.48 14.54 -1.37
CA THR A 507 17.06 13.20 -1.44
C THR A 507 16.45 12.41 -2.60
N PHE A 508 15.12 12.38 -2.72
CA PHE A 508 14.47 11.70 -3.84
C PHE A 508 14.79 12.32 -5.20
N GLN A 509 14.90 13.65 -5.31
CA GLN A 509 15.41 14.30 -6.53
C GLN A 509 16.83 13.83 -6.86
N ALA A 510 17.70 13.72 -5.85
CA ALA A 510 19.07 13.26 -6.05
C ALA A 510 19.15 11.81 -6.53
N TYR A 511 18.21 10.96 -6.12
CA TYR A 511 18.07 9.58 -6.62
C TYR A 511 17.36 9.48 -7.98
N GLY A 512 17.06 10.59 -8.63
CA GLY A 512 16.43 10.60 -9.96
C GLY A 512 14.96 10.19 -9.95
N CYS A 513 14.28 10.31 -8.80
CA CYS A 513 12.86 9.98 -8.72
C CYS A 513 12.02 10.96 -9.54
N SER A 514 11.13 10.45 -10.39
CA SER A 514 10.18 11.25 -11.18
C SER A 514 8.94 11.67 -10.37
N TYR A 515 8.59 10.88 -9.36
CA TYR A 515 7.52 11.16 -8.41
C TYR A 515 7.87 10.57 -7.05
N ALA A 516 7.52 11.26 -5.96
CA ALA A 516 7.70 10.73 -4.61
C ALA A 516 6.57 11.13 -3.67
N MET A 517 6.24 10.24 -2.73
CA MET A 517 5.24 10.46 -1.70
C MET A 517 5.74 10.07 -0.31
N LEU A 518 5.15 10.69 0.70
CA LEU A 518 5.40 10.37 2.09
C LEU A 518 4.64 9.09 2.49
N LEU A 519 5.24 8.27 3.34
CA LEU A 519 4.57 7.15 4.01
C LEU A 519 4.38 7.47 5.50
N ASP A 520 3.96 6.51 6.33
CA ASP A 520 3.84 6.79 7.78
C ASP A 520 5.21 7.08 8.42
N MET A 521 5.19 7.59 9.66
CA MET A 521 6.36 8.23 10.28
C MET A 521 6.36 8.10 11.81
N ASN A 522 7.39 8.67 12.44
CA ASN A 522 7.55 8.89 13.88
C ASN A 522 7.89 7.67 14.74
N ALA A 523 7.86 6.45 14.21
CA ALA A 523 8.23 5.27 14.98
C ALA A 523 8.70 4.14 14.04
N ILE A 524 9.58 3.27 14.54
CA ILE A 524 10.16 2.16 13.78
C ILE A 524 9.06 1.23 13.26
N GLU A 525 7.99 0.99 14.03
CA GLU A 525 6.85 0.18 13.60
C GLU A 525 6.03 0.83 12.47
N LEU A 526 6.14 2.15 12.29
CA LEU A 526 5.44 2.92 11.27
C LEU A 526 6.30 3.15 10.03
N THR A 527 7.61 3.04 10.17
CA THR A 527 8.58 3.06 9.06
C THR A 527 9.17 1.67 8.81
N TYR A 528 8.42 0.61 9.14
CA TYR A 528 8.88 -0.76 9.05
C TYR A 528 9.09 -1.19 7.59
N LEU A 529 10.18 -1.92 7.33
CA LEU A 529 10.40 -2.71 6.13
C LEU A 529 11.12 -4.00 6.50
N ALA A 530 10.66 -5.12 5.96
CA ALA A 530 11.35 -6.41 6.03
C ALA A 530 11.48 -7.03 4.64
N LEU A 531 12.58 -7.73 4.43
CA LEU A 531 12.89 -8.55 3.27
C LEU A 531 12.87 -10.03 3.67
N TYR A 532 12.30 -10.87 2.82
CA TYR A 532 12.20 -12.32 3.01
C TYR A 532 13.19 -13.02 2.09
N VAL A 533 14.37 -13.31 2.62
CA VAL A 533 15.51 -13.80 1.86
C VAL A 533 15.60 -15.33 1.98
N PRO A 534 15.55 -16.10 0.88
CA PRO A 534 15.81 -17.53 0.93
C PRO A 534 17.25 -17.82 1.38
N ARG A 535 17.43 -18.63 2.43
CA ARG A 535 18.73 -19.03 2.97
C ARG A 535 18.69 -20.46 3.49
N GLY A 536 19.44 -21.35 2.84
CA GLY A 536 19.61 -22.74 3.31
C GLY A 536 18.31 -23.54 3.45
N GLY A 537 17.34 -23.34 2.53
CA GLY A 537 16.02 -23.98 2.60
C GLY A 537 15.03 -23.35 3.58
N SER A 538 15.40 -22.22 4.20
CA SER A 538 14.54 -21.44 5.10
C SER A 538 14.37 -20.00 4.59
N ILE A 539 13.38 -19.28 5.11
CA ILE A 539 13.24 -17.84 4.86
C ILE A 539 13.86 -17.09 6.05
N HIS A 540 14.87 -16.28 5.75
CA HIS A 540 15.44 -15.33 6.69
C HIS A 540 14.70 -14.00 6.57
N VAL A 541 14.32 -13.41 7.71
CA VAL A 541 13.72 -12.08 7.78
C VAL A 541 14.85 -11.08 8.04
N ALA A 542 15.16 -10.27 7.04
CA ALA A 542 16.10 -9.16 7.14
C ALA A 542 15.32 -7.85 7.27
N HIS A 543 15.80 -6.90 8.07
CA HIS A 543 15.13 -5.63 8.30
C HIS A 543 15.96 -4.46 7.78
N MET A 544 15.34 -3.31 7.53
CA MET A 544 16.11 -2.13 7.11
C MET A 544 17.11 -1.71 8.18
N VAL A 545 16.68 -1.65 9.45
CA VAL A 545 17.53 -1.35 10.61
C VAL A 545 17.23 -2.33 11.74
N PRO A 546 18.19 -2.62 12.66
CA PRO A 546 18.06 -3.72 13.61
C PRO A 546 16.90 -3.53 14.60
N GLY A 547 16.54 -2.28 14.90
CA GLY A 547 15.42 -1.95 15.80
C GLY A 547 14.07 -2.49 15.31
N MET A 548 13.89 -2.70 14.00
CA MET A 548 12.66 -3.27 13.42
C MET A 548 12.46 -4.74 13.80
N ALA A 549 13.52 -5.50 14.10
CA ALA A 549 13.38 -6.88 14.54
C ALA A 549 12.75 -7.00 15.94
N LEU A 550 12.75 -5.90 16.72
CA LEU A 550 12.23 -5.88 18.10
C LEU A 550 10.70 -5.90 18.15
N ILE A 551 10.02 -5.54 17.06
CA ILE A 551 8.56 -5.53 16.98
C ILE A 551 7.98 -6.83 16.40
N GLU A 552 8.85 -7.76 15.99
CA GLU A 552 8.44 -9.09 15.52
C GLU A 552 7.90 -9.94 16.67
N LYS A 553 6.88 -10.75 16.39
CA LYS A 553 6.49 -11.82 17.31
C LYS A 553 7.51 -12.94 17.23
N LYS A 554 7.68 -13.66 18.34
CA LYS A 554 8.56 -14.83 18.41
C LYS A 554 7.80 -16.02 18.96
N THR A 555 8.08 -17.21 18.45
CA THR A 555 7.64 -18.45 19.06
C THR A 555 8.33 -18.64 20.41
N ARG A 556 7.87 -19.60 21.23
CA ARG A 556 8.55 -19.94 22.50
C ARG A 556 10.02 -20.36 22.30
N GLY A 557 10.39 -20.85 21.12
CA GLY A 557 11.77 -21.21 20.76
C GLY A 557 12.60 -20.04 20.21
N GLY A 558 12.07 -18.82 20.18
CA GLY A 558 12.77 -17.63 19.70
C GLY A 558 12.70 -17.40 18.19
N THR A 559 12.08 -18.31 17.42
CA THR A 559 11.89 -18.16 15.97
C THR A 559 10.97 -16.97 15.68
N ILE A 560 11.40 -16.10 14.76
CA ILE A 560 10.61 -14.95 14.31
C ILE A 560 9.35 -15.44 13.59
N ILE A 561 8.22 -14.83 13.94
CA ILE A 561 6.97 -14.89 13.19
C ILE A 561 6.87 -13.53 12.48
N PRO A 562 7.07 -13.46 11.15
CA PRO A 562 7.19 -12.18 10.48
C PRO A 562 5.88 -11.40 10.52
N ARG A 563 5.95 -10.12 10.88
CA ARG A 563 4.83 -9.18 10.86
C ARG A 563 4.20 -9.13 9.46
N PHE A 564 2.87 -8.98 9.42
CA PHE A 564 2.03 -8.99 8.21
C PHE A 564 1.98 -10.30 7.41
N ILE A 565 2.89 -11.26 7.63
CA ILE A 565 2.87 -12.58 6.99
C ILE A 565 2.33 -13.64 7.94
N GLY A 566 2.89 -13.72 9.14
CA GLY A 566 2.56 -14.78 10.11
C GLY A 566 1.40 -14.43 11.03
N PHE A 567 0.98 -13.15 11.09
CA PHE A 567 -0.16 -12.71 11.88
C PHE A 567 -0.76 -11.40 11.35
N ALA A 568 -2.04 -11.20 11.67
CA ALA A 568 -2.80 -9.98 11.39
C ALA A 568 -2.31 -8.78 12.21
N ASP A 569 -2.23 -7.62 11.58
CA ASP A 569 -1.76 -6.38 12.18
C ASP A 569 -2.86 -5.30 12.16
N ASN A 570 -2.84 -4.39 13.13
CA ASN A 570 -3.79 -3.29 13.14
C ASN A 570 -3.49 -2.25 12.04
N ARG A 571 -2.25 -2.21 11.51
CA ARG A 571 -1.82 -1.29 10.45
C ARG A 571 -1.95 -1.90 9.06
N ASP A 572 -2.08 -1.01 8.09
CA ASP A 572 -2.00 -1.33 6.69
C ASP A 572 -0.55 -1.50 6.21
N LEU A 573 -0.36 -2.29 5.15
CA LEU A 573 0.95 -2.56 4.56
C LEU A 573 0.89 -2.58 3.04
N PHE A 574 2.06 -2.38 2.43
CA PHE A 574 2.34 -2.88 1.10
C PHE A 574 3.15 -4.17 1.19
N TYR A 575 2.94 -5.07 0.24
CA TYR A 575 3.73 -6.28 0.07
C TYR A 575 4.25 -6.37 -1.36
N VAL A 576 5.40 -7.02 -1.51
CA VAL A 576 6.09 -7.21 -2.79
C VAL A 576 6.22 -8.69 -3.06
N THR A 577 5.86 -9.12 -4.27
CA THR A 577 5.87 -10.53 -4.69
C THR A 577 6.59 -10.71 -6.01
N ARG A 578 7.24 -11.86 -6.22
CA ARG A 578 7.87 -12.18 -7.52
C ARG A 578 6.83 -12.33 -8.64
N LYS A 579 7.11 -11.75 -9.80
CA LYS A 579 6.41 -12.01 -11.08
C LYS A 579 6.79 -13.41 -11.60
N GLY A 580 5.83 -14.13 -12.17
CA GLY A 580 6.08 -15.45 -12.78
C GLY A 580 5.76 -16.65 -11.88
N LYS A 581 5.54 -17.79 -12.55
CA LYS A 581 4.64 -18.92 -12.20
C LYS A 581 4.65 -19.32 -10.72
N THR A 582 3.44 -19.41 -10.16
CA THR A 582 3.09 -20.24 -9.00
C THR A 582 3.86 -21.57 -9.11
N PRO A 583 4.50 -22.05 -8.02
CA PRO A 583 5.25 -23.30 -8.01
C PRO A 583 4.53 -24.47 -8.69
#